data_AF-R4WT00-F1
#
_entry.id   AF-R4WT00-F1
#
_cell.length_a   1.000
_cell.length_b   1.000
_cell.length_c   1.000
_cell.angle_alpha   90.00
_cell.angle_beta   90.00
_cell.angle_gamma   90.00
#
_symmetry.space_group_name_H-M   'P 1'
#
loop_
_entity.id
_entity.type
_entity.pdbx_description
1 polymer ?
#
loop_
_entity_poly.entity_id
_entity_poly.type
_entity_poly.pdbx_seq_one_letter_code
_entity_poly.pdbx_strand_id
1 'polypeptide(L)'
;MDSVAIGTGAVANNANDIALGSNSISSAAVGTAGATIAGTNYSFAGSSPVGTLSIGSAGNERTITNVAAGRLSSTSTDAVNGSQL
;
A
#
# COMPACT_ATOMS: atom_id res chain seq x y z
N MET A 1 18.92 1.55 7.44
CA MET A 1 17.47 1.30 7.28
C MET A 1 17.40 0.40 6.08
N ASP A 2 16.99 -0.84 6.31
CA ASP A 2 17.19 -1.93 5.34
C ASP A 2 15.87 -2.22 4.63
N SER A 3 15.94 -2.95 3.53
CA SER A 3 14.78 -3.37 2.75
C SER A 3 14.70 -4.90 2.71
N VAL A 4 13.51 -5.42 2.42
CA VAL A 4 13.25 -6.86 2.35
C VAL A 4 12.71 -7.22 0.99
N ALA A 5 13.35 -8.19 0.32
CA ALA A 5 12.86 -8.76 -0.93
C ALA A 5 12.70 -10.27 -0.77
N ILE A 6 11.48 -10.78 -0.96
CA ILE A 6 11.14 -12.20 -0.84
C ILE A 6 10.60 -12.69 -2.18
N GLY A 7 11.36 -13.55 -2.85
CA GLY A 7 10.98 -14.16 -4.13
C GLY A 7 12.03 -13.98 -5.21
N THR A 8 12.04 -14.88 -6.20
CA THR A 8 12.94 -14.79 -7.35
C THR A 8 12.69 -13.51 -8.13
N GLY A 9 13.73 -12.70 -8.35
CA GLY A 9 13.60 -11.42 -9.07
C GLY A 9 12.84 -10.34 -8.31
N ALA A 10 12.53 -10.51 -7.02
CA ALA A 10 11.97 -9.45 -6.19
C ALA A 10 13.03 -8.38 -5.90
N VAL A 11 12.66 -7.11 -5.96
CA VAL A 11 13.58 -5.97 -5.76
C VAL A 11 12.90 -4.92 -4.88
N ALA A 12 13.50 -4.64 -3.71
CA ALA A 12 13.06 -3.58 -2.81
C ALA A 12 14.02 -2.37 -2.94
N ASN A 13 13.60 -1.36 -3.72
CA ASN A 13 14.45 -0.28 -4.21
C ASN A 13 14.76 0.81 -3.18
N ASN A 14 13.92 1.01 -2.16
CA ASN A 14 14.08 2.08 -1.17
C ASN A 14 14.25 1.53 0.24
N ALA A 15 14.80 2.34 1.13
CA ALA A 15 14.89 2.00 2.55
C ALA A 15 13.50 1.74 3.15
N ASN A 16 13.38 0.74 4.03
CA ASN A 16 12.13 0.28 4.66
C ASN A 16 11.09 -0.35 3.71
N ASP A 17 11.42 -0.55 2.42
CA ASP A 17 10.51 -1.22 1.51
C ASP A 17 10.47 -2.73 1.73
N ILE A 18 9.34 -3.31 1.36
CA ILE A 18 9.14 -4.74 1.23
C ILE A 18 8.70 -5.04 -0.20
N ALA A 19 9.39 -5.95 -0.89
CA ALA A 19 8.95 -6.55 -2.14
C ALA A 19 8.61 -8.03 -1.90
N LEU A 20 7.35 -8.42 -2.10
CA LEU A 20 6.83 -9.74 -1.73
C LEU A 20 6.24 -10.49 -2.93
N GLY A 21 6.94 -11.55 -3.34
CA GLY A 21 6.57 -12.45 -4.43
C GLY A 21 7.51 -12.30 -5.63
N SER A 22 7.53 -13.32 -6.49
CA SER A 22 8.36 -13.34 -7.70
C SER A 22 8.13 -12.11 -8.59
N ASN A 23 9.21 -11.46 -9.01
CA ASN A 23 9.22 -10.24 -9.82
C ASN A 23 8.48 -9.03 -9.21
N SER A 24 8.29 -8.99 -7.90
CA SER A 24 7.74 -7.81 -7.24
C SER A 24 8.81 -6.73 -7.13
N ILE A 25 8.48 -5.50 -7.51
CA ILE A 25 9.42 -4.38 -7.53
C ILE A 25 8.79 -3.24 -6.73
N SER A 26 9.44 -2.80 -5.65
CA SER A 26 8.97 -1.64 -4.89
C SER A 26 9.33 -0.33 -5.60
N SER A 27 8.54 0.70 -5.33
CA SER A 27 8.78 2.08 -5.78
C SER A 27 8.77 2.99 -4.57
N ALA A 28 9.13 4.26 -4.74
CA ALA A 28 9.10 5.22 -3.64
C ALA A 28 7.69 5.29 -3.02
N ALA A 29 7.63 5.30 -1.70
CA ALA A 29 6.36 5.40 -0.99
C ALA A 29 5.68 6.74 -1.30
N VAL A 30 4.39 6.68 -1.65
CA VAL A 30 3.59 7.88 -1.95
C VAL A 30 2.59 8.07 -0.81
N GLY A 31 2.70 9.21 -0.13
CA GLY A 31 1.75 9.62 0.89
C GLY A 31 0.48 10.20 0.27
N THR A 32 -0.68 9.67 0.66
CA THR A 32 -1.99 10.20 0.24
C THR A 32 -2.63 10.95 1.40
N ALA A 33 -2.63 12.28 1.35
CA ALA A 33 -3.12 13.10 2.45
C ALA A 33 -4.65 13.10 2.60
N GLY A 34 -5.38 12.76 1.54
CA GLY A 34 -6.83 12.87 1.50
C GLY A 34 -7.41 12.73 0.10
N ALA A 35 -8.70 12.99 -0.02
CA ALA A 35 -9.43 13.06 -1.28
C ALA A 35 -10.58 14.07 -1.21
N THR A 36 -10.98 14.59 -2.37
CA THR A 36 -12.18 15.42 -2.52
C THR A 36 -13.30 14.59 -3.12
N ILE A 37 -14.43 14.49 -2.41
CA ILE A 37 -15.61 13.75 -2.86
C ILE A 37 -16.78 14.71 -2.90
N ALA A 38 -17.40 14.88 -4.07
CA ALA A 38 -18.51 15.81 -4.29
C ALA A 38 -18.24 17.23 -3.73
N GLY A 39 -17.00 17.72 -3.88
CA GLY A 39 -16.57 19.04 -3.39
C GLY A 39 -16.22 19.11 -1.91
N THR A 40 -16.39 18.03 -1.15
CA THR A 40 -16.00 17.94 0.27
C THR A 40 -14.61 17.32 0.40
N ASN A 41 -13.71 17.98 1.12
CA ASN A 41 -12.37 17.45 1.39
C ASN A 41 -12.38 16.52 2.60
N TYR A 42 -11.77 15.35 2.45
CA TYR A 42 -11.54 14.36 3.49
C TYR A 42 -10.04 14.18 3.70
N SER A 43 -9.59 14.25 4.94
CA SER A 43 -8.22 13.92 5.32
C SER A 43 -8.10 12.44 5.67
N PHE A 44 -7.00 11.80 5.27
CA PHE A 44 -6.69 10.42 5.63
C PHE A 44 -5.63 10.36 6.73
N ALA A 45 -5.72 9.34 7.59
CA ALA A 45 -4.62 8.98 8.48
C ALA A 45 -3.47 8.33 7.67
N GLY A 46 -2.26 8.32 8.23
CA GLY A 46 -1.12 7.62 7.61
C GLY A 46 -0.55 8.29 6.36
N SER A 47 -0.77 9.60 6.18
CA SER A 47 -0.34 10.36 5.00
C SER A 47 1.18 10.48 4.79
N SER A 48 2.01 10.01 5.73
CA SER A 48 3.47 10.04 5.67
C SER A 48 4.04 8.62 5.85
N PRO A 49 3.97 7.76 4.82
CA PRO A 49 4.52 6.41 4.88
C PRO A 49 6.06 6.45 4.94
N VAL A 50 6.65 5.49 5.66
CA VAL A 50 8.11 5.36 5.81
C VAL A 50 8.76 4.46 4.74
N GLY A 51 7.94 3.75 3.96
CA GLY A 51 8.30 2.77 2.94
C GLY A 51 7.02 2.18 2.32
N THR A 52 7.16 1.27 1.36
CA THR A 52 6.01 0.60 0.71
C THR A 52 6.13 -0.92 0.72
N LEU A 53 4.98 -1.61 0.75
CA LEU A 53 4.89 -3.03 0.42
C LEU A 53 4.44 -3.17 -1.04
N SER A 54 5.34 -3.66 -1.89
CA SER A 54 5.02 -4.06 -3.25
C SER A 54 4.76 -5.56 -3.34
N ILE A 55 3.62 -5.94 -3.92
CA ILE A 55 3.24 -7.33 -4.18
C ILE A 55 3.25 -7.67 -5.68
N GLY A 56 3.87 -6.83 -6.51
CA GLY A 56 3.90 -6.99 -7.95
C GLY A 56 4.77 -5.94 -8.63
N SER A 57 4.54 -5.77 -9.93
CA SER A 57 5.12 -4.68 -10.71
C SER A 57 4.04 -4.10 -11.62
N ALA A 58 4.31 -2.97 -12.27
CA ALA A 58 3.41 -2.46 -13.30
C ALA A 58 3.13 -3.56 -14.36
N GLY A 59 1.85 -3.83 -14.62
CA GLY A 59 1.37 -4.88 -15.53
C GLY A 59 1.41 -6.31 -14.97
N ASN A 60 1.91 -6.51 -13.75
CA ASN A 60 1.95 -7.80 -13.05
C ASN A 60 1.45 -7.63 -11.61
N GLU A 61 0.31 -6.97 -11.46
CA GLU A 61 -0.32 -6.74 -10.17
C GLU A 61 -0.88 -8.05 -9.59
N ARG A 62 -1.04 -8.07 -8.27
CA ARG A 62 -1.66 -9.20 -7.54
C ARG A 62 -2.84 -8.71 -6.73
N THR A 63 -3.81 -9.59 -6.53
CA THR A 63 -4.91 -9.35 -5.59
C THR A 63 -4.46 -9.61 -4.17
N ILE A 64 -5.06 -8.90 -3.21
CA ILE A 64 -5.03 -9.26 -1.80
C ILE A 64 -6.44 -9.75 -1.45
N THR A 65 -6.57 -11.03 -1.12
CA THR A 65 -7.86 -11.68 -0.83
C THR A 65 -7.98 -12.05 0.63
N ASN A 66 -9.22 -12.34 1.07
CA ASN A 66 -9.55 -12.64 2.47
C ASN A 66 -9.25 -11.50 3.46
N VAL A 67 -9.35 -10.25 2.98
CA VAL A 67 -9.26 -9.06 3.82
C VAL A 67 -10.59 -8.85 4.53
N ALA A 68 -10.59 -8.95 5.87
CA ALA A 68 -11.75 -8.59 6.69
C ALA A 68 -12.06 -7.09 6.57
N ALA A 69 -13.29 -6.68 6.89
CA ALA A 69 -13.67 -5.27 6.81
C ALA A 69 -12.82 -4.41 7.75
N GLY A 70 -12.24 -3.34 7.21
CA GLY A 70 -11.42 -2.38 7.97
C GLY A 70 -12.26 -1.40 8.77
N ARG A 71 -11.70 -0.83 9.83
CA ARG A 71 -12.38 0.22 10.62
C ARG A 71 -12.56 1.49 9.78
N LEU A 72 -13.76 2.04 9.77
CA LEU A 72 -14.09 3.30 9.10
C LEU A 72 -14.09 4.46 10.11
N SER A 73 -12.93 5.08 10.31
CA SER A 73 -12.76 6.25 11.19
C SER A 73 -11.65 7.18 10.67
N SER A 74 -11.62 8.43 11.16
CA SER A 74 -10.62 9.44 10.74
C SER A 74 -9.18 9.10 11.13
N THR A 75 -8.96 8.11 11.99
CA THR A 75 -7.65 7.68 12.49
C THR A 75 -7.25 6.28 12.01
N SER A 76 -8.10 5.60 11.23
CA SER A 76 -7.84 4.23 10.79
C SER A 76 -6.73 4.17 9.74
N THR A 77 -5.85 3.19 9.89
CA THR A 77 -4.83 2.80 8.90
C THR A 77 -5.00 1.33 8.48
N ASP A 78 -6.22 0.81 8.62
CA ASP A 78 -6.56 -0.56 8.22
C ASP A 78 -6.77 -0.63 6.70
N ALA A 79 -6.45 -1.77 6.10
CA ALA A 79 -6.91 -2.05 4.74
C ALA A 79 -8.44 -2.14 4.70
N VAL A 80 -9.05 -1.60 3.65
CA VAL A 80 -10.48 -1.75 3.35
C VAL A 80 -10.68 -2.81 2.26
N ASN A 81 -11.79 -3.53 2.31
CA ASN A 81 -12.12 -4.53 1.29
C ASN A 81 -13.23 -4.03 0.34
N GLY A 82 -13.49 -4.79 -0.73
CA GLY A 82 -14.46 -4.40 -1.76
C GLY A 82 -15.91 -4.29 -1.31
N SER A 83 -16.33 -4.92 -0.20
CA SER A 83 -17.70 -4.78 0.33
C SER A 83 -17.97 -3.45 1.04
N GLN A 84 -16.91 -2.67 1.30
CA GLN A 84 -17.00 -1.35 1.93
C GLN A 84 -17.06 -0.21 0.91
N LEU A 85 -16.88 -0.51 -0.38
CA LEU A 85 -16.99 0.42 -1.50
C LEU A 85 -18.40 0.40 -2.08
#